data_AF-A0A3A0GDV7-F1
#
_entry.id   AF-A0A3A0GDV7-F1
#
_cell.length_a   1.000
_cell.length_b   1.000
_cell.length_c   1.000
_cell.angle_alpha   90.00
_cell.angle_beta   90.00
_cell.angle_gamma   90.00
#
_symmetry.space_group_name_H-M   'P 1'
#
loop_
_entity.id
_entity.type
_entity.pdbx_description
1 polymer ?
#
loop_
_entity_poly.entity_id
_entity_poly.type
_entity_poly.pdbx_seq_one_letter_code
_entity_poly.pdbx_strand_id
1 'polypeptide(L)'
;MLNPRWGSQAYDSRGGDFDPSLCLDSNIPLSPGDTLVSLNSAYDRFPDGTPFSTESYVRAGAILNIVDLPQAPTSFRPPYARPGRYPVSASDPLRFDSSQVQWNLLPQFDGVPGAPTSLSESKFRLERPWIDHCPEMFYAMPSENQPWDGREWAFFPGEASLLLMLSRFGTAEKAPLLYDLVQLGIDIYGNVLDGATYGPDGQGYGGRKWPPLFAGIMLDHDGMKSMPITNSYGHYLFQEDAQTYYYDDPALQPLADNLGAPCNQAGPNCFRVRGEKGWIDKLNGGAGDIVLWSIRGTGLVWDHVAAHEHLHLSDWHPSGAEQIKSEAYRRTNSDTWVSVALAARLMNGIPLWNHNEYFDYVDRWMLQDTGPATDLIRQRFSQADDWVNTQGNTAPAWVAEMWNAYRGPIIPLRSD
;
A
#
# COMPACT_ATOMS: atom_id res chain seq x y z
N MET A 1 -5.56 6.98 -23.83
CA MET A 1 -4.30 6.25 -24.02
C MET A 1 -4.60 4.80 -24.42
N LEU A 2 -3.98 4.31 -25.49
CA LEU A 2 -4.11 2.93 -25.98
C LEU A 2 -2.94 2.10 -25.46
N ASN A 3 -3.22 0.92 -24.92
CA ASN A 3 -2.28 -0.03 -24.34
C ASN A 3 -1.34 0.64 -23.33
N PRO A 4 -1.87 1.18 -22.21
CA PRO A 4 -1.06 1.84 -21.21
C PRO A 4 0.07 0.93 -20.71
N ARG A 5 1.19 1.56 -20.40
CA ARG A 5 2.44 0.94 -19.97
C ARG A 5 2.88 1.59 -18.68
N TRP A 6 3.63 0.87 -17.85
CA TRP A 6 4.28 1.49 -16.72
C TRP A 6 5.21 2.62 -17.17
N GLY A 7 5.06 3.82 -16.60
CA GLY A 7 6.05 4.90 -16.67
C GLY A 7 5.71 6.13 -17.52
N SER A 8 4.63 6.14 -18.30
CA SER A 8 4.19 7.35 -19.01
C SER A 8 2.68 7.41 -19.17
N GLN A 9 2.13 8.62 -19.25
CA GLN A 9 0.69 8.86 -19.36
C GLN A 9 0.36 9.90 -20.44
N ALA A 10 -0.88 9.85 -20.94
CA ALA A 10 -1.35 10.68 -22.06
C ALA A 10 -2.65 11.45 -21.74
N TYR A 11 -2.89 11.69 -20.46
CA TYR A 11 -4.17 12.12 -19.94
C TYR A 11 -4.23 13.62 -19.69
N ASP A 12 -3.21 14.17 -19.03
CA ASP A 12 -3.12 15.60 -18.75
C ASP A 12 -1.66 16.05 -18.73
N SER A 13 -1.34 17.10 -19.50
CA SER A 13 0.02 17.63 -19.64
C SER A 13 0.54 18.37 -18.42
N ARG A 14 -0.31 18.61 -17.42
CA ARG A 14 0.08 19.20 -16.14
C ARG A 14 0.51 18.14 -15.13
N GLY A 15 0.12 16.87 -15.35
CA GLY A 15 0.60 15.75 -14.56
C GLY A 15 2.03 15.35 -14.94
N GLY A 16 2.72 14.65 -14.05
CA GLY A 16 4.03 14.10 -14.33
C GLY A 16 3.98 13.03 -15.42
N ASP A 17 5.15 12.71 -15.97
CA ASP A 17 5.35 11.65 -16.97
C ASP A 17 4.43 11.74 -18.20
N PHE A 18 3.95 12.95 -18.53
CA PHE A 18 3.11 13.17 -19.70
C PHE A 18 3.92 12.99 -20.99
N ASP A 19 3.41 12.16 -21.89
CA ASP A 19 3.94 11.99 -23.23
C ASP A 19 2.86 12.30 -24.29
N PRO A 20 2.98 13.43 -25.02
CA PRO A 20 2.00 13.80 -26.04
C PRO A 20 1.95 12.81 -27.21
N SER A 21 2.98 11.98 -27.42
CA SER A 21 2.98 10.96 -28.47
C SER A 21 2.01 9.80 -28.19
N LEU A 22 1.59 9.66 -26.93
CA LEU A 22 0.63 8.64 -26.47
C LEU A 22 -0.82 9.14 -26.53
N CYS A 23 -1.02 10.44 -26.83
CA CYS A 23 -2.34 11.04 -27.04
C CYS A 23 -2.97 10.50 -28.32
N LEU A 24 -4.29 10.34 -28.30
CA LEU A 24 -5.05 9.79 -29.43
C LEU A 24 -6.10 10.80 -29.89
N ASP A 25 -6.18 10.98 -31.20
CA ASP A 25 -7.26 11.72 -31.84
C ASP A 25 -8.55 10.89 -31.94
N SER A 26 -9.62 11.52 -32.43
CA SER A 26 -10.87 10.83 -32.74
C SER A 26 -10.68 9.73 -33.79
N ASN A 27 -11.49 8.66 -33.73
CA ASN A 27 -11.46 7.46 -34.60
C ASN A 27 -10.28 6.51 -34.34
N ILE A 28 -10.10 6.11 -33.09
CA ILE A 28 -9.08 5.15 -32.66
C ILE A 28 -9.44 3.75 -33.21
N PRO A 29 -8.64 3.15 -34.12
CA PRO A 29 -8.86 1.77 -34.53
C PRO A 29 -8.49 0.84 -33.37
N LEU A 30 -9.44 0.00 -32.96
CA LEU A 30 -9.28 -0.93 -31.84
C LEU A 30 -9.30 -2.37 -32.36
N SER A 31 -8.33 -3.17 -31.91
CA SER A 31 -8.20 -4.59 -32.24
C SER A 31 -8.31 -5.44 -30.98
N PRO A 32 -8.74 -6.71 -31.08
CA PRO A 32 -8.64 -7.65 -29.97
C PRO A 32 -7.24 -7.65 -29.34
N GLY A 33 -7.21 -7.63 -27.99
CA GLY A 33 -6.00 -7.51 -27.19
C GLY A 33 -5.59 -6.07 -26.89
N ASP A 34 -6.25 -5.07 -27.48
CA ASP A 34 -6.07 -3.66 -27.09
C ASP A 34 -6.78 -3.34 -25.77
N THR A 35 -6.20 -2.42 -25.03
CA THR A 35 -6.85 -1.75 -23.90
C THR A 35 -6.87 -0.25 -24.13
N LEU A 36 -8.04 0.38 -24.01
CA LEU A 36 -8.17 1.84 -24.02
C LEU A 36 -8.46 2.33 -22.60
N VAL A 37 -7.63 3.25 -22.11
CA VAL A 37 -7.95 4.05 -20.93
C VAL A 37 -8.33 5.45 -21.37
N SER A 38 -9.53 5.86 -21.00
CA SER A 38 -10.10 7.16 -21.32
C SER A 38 -10.38 7.93 -20.04
N LEU A 39 -9.91 9.17 -19.97
CA LEU A 39 -10.09 10.04 -18.83
C LEU A 39 -10.87 11.30 -19.23
N ASN A 40 -11.67 11.80 -18.30
CA ASN A 40 -12.31 13.11 -18.37
C ASN A 40 -11.50 14.09 -17.50
N SER A 41 -10.97 15.15 -18.11
CA SER A 41 -10.29 16.22 -17.37
C SER A 41 -11.21 16.84 -16.31
N ALA A 42 -10.63 17.16 -15.16
CA ALA A 42 -11.26 18.05 -14.20
C ALA A 42 -11.24 19.48 -14.76
N TYR A 43 -12.26 20.28 -14.47
CA TYR A 43 -12.28 21.67 -14.89
C TYR A 43 -11.31 22.48 -14.05
N ASP A 44 -10.48 23.32 -14.68
CA ASP A 44 -9.49 24.18 -14.02
C ASP A 44 -10.14 25.18 -13.05
N ARG A 45 -11.40 25.54 -13.33
CA ARG A 45 -12.25 26.46 -12.59
C ARG A 45 -13.72 26.07 -12.76
N PHE A 46 -14.56 26.38 -11.77
CA PHE A 46 -16.01 26.41 -12.01
C PHE A 46 -16.34 27.47 -13.08
N PRO A 47 -17.52 27.42 -13.74
CA PRO A 47 -17.95 28.43 -14.72
C PRO A 47 -17.96 29.88 -14.22
N ASP A 48 -17.91 30.09 -12.90
CA ASP A 48 -17.82 31.38 -12.23
C ASP A 48 -16.37 31.85 -11.96
N GLY A 49 -15.37 31.07 -12.38
CA GLY A 49 -13.95 31.40 -12.26
C GLY A 49 -13.32 31.01 -10.93
N THR A 50 -14.04 30.36 -10.01
CA THR A 50 -13.46 29.85 -8.76
C THR A 50 -12.50 28.67 -9.03
N PRO A 51 -11.29 28.64 -8.45
CA PRO A 51 -10.34 27.54 -8.65
C PRO A 51 -10.92 26.22 -8.15
N PHE A 52 -10.71 25.15 -8.91
CA PHE A 52 -11.00 23.79 -8.44
C PHE A 52 -9.99 23.42 -7.34
N SER A 53 -10.45 23.06 -6.14
CA SER A 53 -9.61 22.62 -5.03
C SER A 53 -9.56 21.10 -4.94
N THR A 54 -9.15 20.42 -6.01
CA THR A 54 -8.87 18.98 -5.93
C THR A 54 -7.44 18.70 -6.33
N GLU A 55 -6.85 17.73 -5.66
CA GLU A 55 -5.44 17.36 -5.78
C GLU A 55 -5.12 16.85 -7.21
N SER A 56 -6.12 16.45 -8.01
CA SER A 56 -5.96 15.96 -9.39
C SER A 56 -6.59 16.85 -10.48
N TYR A 57 -5.96 16.83 -11.66
CA TYR A 57 -6.43 17.43 -12.92
C TYR A 57 -7.39 16.54 -13.73
N VAL A 58 -7.69 15.34 -13.24
CA VAL A 58 -8.57 14.39 -13.89
C VAL A 58 -9.74 14.07 -12.96
N ARG A 59 -10.97 14.10 -13.51
CA ARG A 59 -12.20 13.84 -12.76
C ARG A 59 -12.53 12.35 -12.72
N ALA A 60 -12.63 11.71 -13.88
CA ALA A 60 -13.16 10.34 -13.98
C ALA A 60 -12.41 9.54 -15.04
N GLY A 61 -12.23 8.24 -14.80
CA GLY A 61 -11.59 7.32 -15.73
C GLY A 61 -12.41 6.08 -16.03
N ALA A 62 -12.26 5.58 -17.25
CA ALA A 62 -12.84 4.32 -17.69
C ALA A 62 -11.81 3.48 -18.46
N ILE A 63 -11.97 2.16 -18.34
CA ILE A 63 -11.12 1.17 -19.00
C ILE A 63 -11.99 0.36 -19.94
N LEU A 64 -11.53 0.19 -21.17
CA LEU A 64 -12.14 -0.66 -22.18
C LEU A 64 -11.10 -1.67 -22.68
N ASN A 65 -11.24 -2.94 -22.30
CA ASN A 65 -10.46 -4.03 -22.86
C ASN A 65 -11.20 -4.60 -24.08
N ILE A 66 -10.48 -4.76 -25.19
CA ILE A 66 -11.02 -5.26 -26.45
C ILE A 66 -10.74 -6.75 -26.55
N VAL A 67 -11.80 -7.53 -26.64
CA VAL A 67 -11.77 -9.00 -26.71
C VAL A 67 -12.24 -9.46 -28.08
N ASP A 68 -11.73 -10.60 -28.54
CA ASP A 68 -12.11 -11.25 -29.80
C ASP A 68 -13.43 -12.02 -29.72
N LEU A 69 -13.79 -12.46 -28.50
CA LEU A 69 -14.99 -13.22 -28.24
C LEU A 69 -15.79 -12.60 -27.09
N PRO A 70 -17.13 -12.68 -27.11
CA PRO A 70 -17.96 -12.30 -25.97
C PRO A 70 -17.50 -13.01 -24.70
N GLN A 71 -17.32 -12.25 -23.61
CA GLN A 71 -16.96 -12.80 -22.30
C GLN A 71 -18.21 -13.13 -21.50
N ALA A 72 -18.08 -14.02 -20.51
CA ALA A 72 -19.17 -14.29 -19.59
C ALA A 72 -19.44 -13.04 -18.72
N PRO A 73 -20.68 -12.80 -18.27
CA PRO A 73 -20.98 -11.72 -17.33
C PRO A 73 -20.22 -11.82 -15.99
N THR A 74 -19.67 -13.00 -15.71
CA THR A 74 -18.88 -13.35 -14.53
C THR A 74 -17.38 -13.13 -14.71
N SER A 75 -16.91 -12.80 -15.91
CA SER A 75 -15.49 -12.63 -16.21
C SER A 75 -14.95 -11.33 -15.62
N PHE A 76 -13.82 -11.43 -14.93
CA PHE A 76 -13.01 -10.27 -14.58
C PHE A 76 -12.41 -9.67 -15.85
N ARG A 77 -12.20 -8.36 -15.86
CA ARG A 77 -11.45 -7.75 -16.96
C ARG A 77 -9.96 -8.06 -16.81
N PRO A 78 -9.23 -8.31 -17.92
CA PRO A 78 -7.78 -8.35 -17.88
C PRO A 78 -7.20 -7.03 -17.32
N PRO A 79 -5.96 -7.06 -16.79
CA PRO A 79 -5.32 -5.84 -16.34
C PRO A 79 -5.16 -4.86 -17.49
N TYR A 80 -5.34 -3.57 -17.20
CA TYR A 80 -5.34 -2.56 -18.24
C TYR A 80 -3.95 -2.21 -18.76
N ALA A 81 -2.94 -2.30 -17.90
CA ALA A 81 -1.52 -2.16 -18.21
C ALA A 81 -0.79 -3.45 -17.82
N ARG A 82 0.10 -3.91 -18.71
CA ARG A 82 0.86 -5.18 -18.60
C ARG A 82 1.88 -5.29 -19.74
N PRO A 83 2.90 -6.17 -19.68
CA PRO A 83 3.83 -6.47 -20.77
C PRO A 83 3.12 -6.89 -22.06
N GLY A 84 3.39 -6.15 -23.14
CA GLY A 84 2.83 -6.43 -24.47
C GLY A 84 1.30 -6.25 -24.56
N ARG A 85 0.70 -6.78 -25.63
CA ARG A 85 -0.76 -6.87 -25.75
C ARG A 85 -1.26 -8.10 -25.01
N TYR A 86 -2.47 -8.04 -24.46
CA TYR A 86 -3.11 -9.21 -23.90
C TYR A 86 -3.28 -10.29 -25.00
N PRO A 87 -2.87 -11.56 -24.78
CA PRO A 87 -3.00 -12.61 -25.78
C PRO A 87 -4.48 -12.90 -26.01
N VAL A 88 -4.98 -12.62 -27.20
CA VAL A 88 -6.38 -12.75 -27.61
C VAL A 88 -7.02 -14.13 -27.22
N SER A 89 -6.22 -15.17 -27.02
CA SER A 89 -6.65 -16.53 -26.67
C SER A 89 -7.06 -16.75 -25.20
N ALA A 90 -7.85 -17.81 -24.95
CA ALA A 90 -8.21 -18.32 -23.62
C ALA A 90 -7.01 -18.78 -22.74
N SER A 91 -5.79 -18.71 -23.28
CA SER A 91 -4.55 -19.10 -22.61
C SER A 91 -3.88 -18.00 -21.80
N ASP A 92 -4.47 -16.80 -21.67
CA ASP A 92 -3.80 -15.78 -20.86
C ASP A 92 -3.90 -16.13 -19.38
N PRO A 93 -2.76 -16.13 -18.66
CA PRO A 93 -2.75 -16.44 -17.23
C PRO A 93 -3.47 -15.40 -16.37
N LEU A 94 -3.86 -14.24 -16.91
CA LEU A 94 -4.57 -13.17 -16.18
C LEU A 94 -6.03 -13.02 -16.62
N ARG A 95 -6.60 -14.02 -17.31
CA ARG A 95 -8.06 -14.14 -17.47
C ARG A 95 -8.65 -14.95 -16.32
N PHE A 96 -9.58 -14.33 -15.61
CA PHE A 96 -10.26 -14.94 -14.48
C PHE A 96 -11.78 -14.83 -14.60
N ASP A 97 -12.49 -15.73 -13.94
CA ASP A 97 -13.93 -15.74 -13.80
C ASP A 97 -14.32 -15.79 -12.31
N SER A 98 -15.42 -15.15 -11.93
CA SER A 98 -15.88 -15.11 -10.54
C SER A 98 -16.23 -16.49 -9.97
N SER A 99 -16.45 -17.51 -10.82
CA SER A 99 -16.56 -18.91 -10.38
C SER A 99 -15.27 -19.49 -9.79
N GLN A 100 -14.11 -18.88 -10.05
CA GLN A 100 -12.83 -19.30 -9.48
C GLN A 100 -12.59 -18.75 -8.07
N VAL A 101 -13.45 -17.83 -7.60
CA VAL A 101 -13.32 -17.20 -6.30
C VAL A 101 -13.44 -18.24 -5.17
N GLN A 102 -12.39 -18.33 -4.35
CA GLN A 102 -12.27 -19.24 -3.22
C GLN A 102 -13.03 -18.73 -1.99
N TRP A 103 -14.36 -18.70 -2.06
CA TRP A 103 -15.24 -18.17 -1.01
C TRP A 103 -15.02 -18.77 0.38
N ASN A 104 -14.62 -20.05 0.44
CA ASN A 104 -14.34 -20.77 1.67
C ASN A 104 -13.06 -20.29 2.40
N LEU A 105 -12.22 -19.49 1.75
CA LEU A 105 -11.02 -18.90 2.37
C LEU A 105 -11.32 -17.62 3.14
N LEU A 106 -12.49 -17.00 2.95
CA LEU A 106 -12.90 -15.86 3.76
C LEU A 106 -13.34 -16.33 5.15
N PRO A 107 -12.64 -15.90 6.22
CA PRO A 107 -13.13 -16.12 7.57
C PRO A 107 -14.54 -15.55 7.77
N GLN A 108 -15.26 -16.08 8.76
CA GLN A 108 -16.58 -15.60 9.15
C GLN A 108 -16.53 -15.23 10.63
N PHE A 109 -16.19 -13.98 10.91
CA PHE A 109 -16.10 -13.42 12.26
C PHE A 109 -17.38 -12.68 12.64
N ASP A 110 -17.70 -12.68 13.94
CA ASP A 110 -18.76 -11.82 14.44
C ASP A 110 -18.35 -10.35 14.29
N GLY A 111 -19.31 -9.47 14.01
CA GLY A 111 -19.00 -8.05 13.91
C GLY A 111 -18.76 -7.42 15.28
N VAL A 112 -17.90 -6.40 15.30
CA VAL A 112 -17.49 -5.67 16.50
C VAL A 112 -18.25 -4.34 16.65
N PRO A 113 -18.20 -3.68 17.82
CA PRO A 113 -18.78 -2.34 18.00
C PRO A 113 -18.23 -1.34 16.96
N GLY A 114 -19.10 -0.46 16.46
CA GLY A 114 -18.73 0.55 15.46
C GLY A 114 -18.46 0.02 14.04
N ALA A 115 -18.38 -1.30 13.83
CA ALA A 115 -18.21 -1.87 12.50
C ALA A 115 -19.43 -1.55 11.60
N PRO A 116 -19.22 -1.11 10.34
CA PRO A 116 -20.28 -0.83 9.39
C PRO A 116 -21.35 -1.94 9.30
N THR A 117 -22.60 -1.53 9.17
CA THR A 117 -23.76 -2.42 8.98
C THR A 117 -24.16 -2.57 7.52
N SER A 118 -23.43 -1.92 6.61
CA SER A 118 -23.59 -1.98 5.15
C SER A 118 -22.22 -1.99 4.49
N LEU A 119 -22.15 -2.57 3.29
CA LEU A 119 -20.96 -2.58 2.43
C LEU A 119 -20.94 -1.44 1.41
N SER A 120 -21.99 -0.62 1.35
CA SER A 120 -22.21 0.38 0.28
C SER A 120 -21.09 1.42 0.16
N GLU A 121 -20.52 1.85 1.28
CA GLU A 121 -19.46 2.86 1.26
C GLU A 121 -18.14 2.29 0.73
N SER A 122 -17.70 1.12 1.22
CA SER A 122 -16.51 0.44 0.69
C SER A 122 -16.71 0.05 -0.77
N LYS A 123 -17.93 -0.34 -1.16
CA LYS A 123 -18.28 -0.62 -2.57
C LYS A 123 -18.10 0.63 -3.42
N PHE A 124 -18.68 1.75 -3.02
CA PHE A 124 -18.56 3.03 -3.73
C PHE A 124 -17.09 3.46 -3.93
N ARG A 125 -16.23 3.24 -2.93
CA ARG A 125 -14.80 3.61 -3.00
C ARG A 125 -13.97 2.74 -3.96
N LEU A 126 -14.39 1.49 -4.21
CA LEU A 126 -13.62 0.52 -5.01
C LEU A 126 -14.25 0.21 -6.39
N GLU A 127 -15.50 0.60 -6.62
CA GLU A 127 -16.25 0.18 -7.82
C GLU A 127 -15.77 0.76 -9.13
N ARG A 128 -14.99 1.84 -9.06
CA ARG A 128 -14.42 2.49 -10.23
C ARG A 128 -12.97 2.06 -10.36
N PRO A 129 -12.47 1.86 -11.58
CA PRO A 129 -11.12 1.37 -11.78
C PRO A 129 -10.09 2.37 -11.25
N TRP A 130 -9.15 1.88 -10.45
CA TRP A 130 -8.01 2.66 -9.99
C TRP A 130 -6.90 2.59 -11.06
N ILE A 131 -6.55 3.74 -11.62
CA ILE A 131 -5.58 3.93 -12.69
C ILE A 131 -4.28 4.38 -12.02
N ASP A 132 -3.21 3.61 -12.17
CA ASP A 132 -2.00 3.68 -11.34
C ASP A 132 -0.81 3.03 -12.06
N HIS A 133 -0.67 3.32 -13.35
CA HIS A 133 0.41 2.77 -14.19
C HIS A 133 1.55 3.79 -14.44
N CYS A 134 1.65 4.83 -13.63
CA CYS A 134 2.68 5.85 -13.80
C CYS A 134 3.22 6.28 -12.44
N PRO A 135 4.54 6.44 -12.26
CA PRO A 135 5.11 6.93 -11.01
C PRO A 135 4.54 8.30 -10.61
N GLU A 136 4.63 9.30 -11.48
CA GLU A 136 4.19 10.66 -11.16
C GLU A 136 2.71 10.91 -11.50
N MET A 137 1.88 9.86 -11.41
CA MET A 137 0.46 9.95 -11.78
C MET A 137 -0.38 10.73 -10.79
N PHE A 138 0.16 11.15 -9.63
CA PHE A 138 -0.56 11.84 -8.56
C PHE A 138 -1.57 12.84 -9.17
N TYR A 139 -1.08 13.87 -9.87
CA TYR A 139 -1.93 14.92 -10.46
C TYR A 139 -2.82 14.49 -11.63
N ALA A 140 -2.73 13.24 -12.09
CA ALA A 140 -3.54 12.65 -13.15
C ALA A 140 -4.40 11.46 -12.68
N MET A 141 -4.45 11.18 -11.37
CA MET A 141 -5.34 10.17 -10.77
C MET A 141 -6.81 10.62 -10.83
N PRO A 142 -7.75 9.89 -11.45
CA PRO A 142 -9.12 10.37 -11.54
C PRO A 142 -9.80 10.46 -10.16
N SER A 143 -10.15 11.67 -9.73
CA SER A 143 -10.61 11.95 -8.36
C SER A 143 -11.96 11.33 -7.99
N GLU A 144 -12.82 11.03 -8.96
CA GLU A 144 -14.04 10.26 -8.74
C GLU A 144 -13.80 8.75 -8.70
N ASN A 145 -12.64 8.26 -9.17
CA ASN A 145 -12.35 6.83 -9.22
C ASN A 145 -11.61 6.32 -7.97
N GLN A 146 -10.60 7.06 -7.53
CA GLN A 146 -9.64 6.60 -6.54
C GLN A 146 -9.19 7.75 -5.63
N PRO A 147 -8.72 7.45 -4.42
CA PRO A 147 -8.14 8.46 -3.57
C PRO A 147 -6.78 8.93 -4.09
N TRP A 148 -6.41 10.14 -3.67
CA TRP A 148 -5.13 10.76 -3.97
C TRP A 148 -3.96 10.15 -3.18
N ASP A 149 -4.17 10.00 -1.87
CA ASP A 149 -3.10 9.79 -0.91
C ASP A 149 -2.93 8.28 -0.60
N GLY A 150 -1.69 7.84 -0.45
CA GLY A 150 -1.37 6.44 -0.18
C GLY A 150 -1.94 5.93 1.16
N ARG A 151 -2.35 6.83 2.06
CA ARG A 151 -3.16 6.55 3.24
C ARG A 151 -4.42 5.76 2.88
N GLU A 152 -5.29 6.34 2.04
CA GLU A 152 -6.53 5.73 1.58
C GLU A 152 -6.28 4.50 0.71
N TRP A 153 -5.20 4.50 -0.08
CA TRP A 153 -4.77 3.31 -0.81
C TRP A 153 -4.47 2.12 0.11
N ALA A 154 -3.98 2.38 1.33
CA ALA A 154 -3.79 1.34 2.32
C ALA A 154 -5.10 0.96 3.02
N PHE A 155 -5.81 1.94 3.60
CA PHE A 155 -6.93 1.58 4.46
C PHE A 155 -8.21 1.19 3.70
N PHE A 156 -8.49 1.70 2.49
CA PHE A 156 -9.72 1.29 1.77
C PHE A 156 -9.71 -0.22 1.42
N PRO A 157 -8.64 -0.80 0.82
CA PRO A 157 -8.58 -2.23 0.60
C PRO A 157 -8.53 -3.06 1.90
N GLY A 158 -7.82 -2.57 2.92
CA GLY A 158 -7.76 -3.22 4.22
C GLY A 158 -9.13 -3.28 4.91
N GLU A 159 -9.84 -2.16 4.97
CA GLU A 159 -11.20 -2.05 5.51
C GLU A 159 -12.19 -2.96 4.75
N ALA A 160 -12.17 -2.89 3.41
CA ALA A 160 -12.99 -3.75 2.57
C ALA A 160 -12.75 -5.23 2.86
N SER A 161 -11.48 -5.63 3.04
CA SER A 161 -11.10 -7.00 3.37
C SER A 161 -11.69 -7.43 4.72
N LEU A 162 -11.55 -6.62 5.77
CA LEU A 162 -12.11 -6.92 7.09
C LEU A 162 -13.63 -7.03 7.06
N LEU A 163 -14.31 -6.16 6.31
CA LEU A 163 -15.77 -6.22 6.14
C LEU A 163 -16.22 -7.50 5.43
N LEU A 164 -15.48 -7.96 4.41
CA LEU A 164 -15.74 -9.22 3.73
C LEU A 164 -15.61 -10.45 4.66
N MET A 165 -14.90 -10.32 5.79
CA MET A 165 -14.75 -11.38 6.79
C MET A 165 -15.85 -11.38 7.86
N LEU A 166 -16.79 -10.42 7.85
CA LEU A 166 -17.87 -10.40 8.83
C LEU A 166 -19.00 -11.37 8.45
N SER A 167 -19.43 -12.21 9.39
CA SER A 167 -20.46 -13.24 9.23
C SER A 167 -21.86 -12.67 8.96
N ARG A 168 -22.07 -11.38 9.29
CA ARG A 168 -23.36 -10.69 9.12
C ARG A 168 -23.77 -10.46 7.65
N PHE A 169 -22.81 -10.47 6.72
CA PHE A 169 -23.10 -10.25 5.30
C PHE A 169 -23.11 -11.59 4.55
N GLY A 170 -24.15 -11.84 3.77
CA GLY A 170 -24.22 -13.02 2.91
C GLY A 170 -23.29 -12.93 1.69
N THR A 171 -23.03 -14.06 1.03
CA THR A 171 -22.19 -14.13 -0.20
C THR A 171 -22.67 -13.16 -1.28
N ALA A 172 -23.99 -13.07 -1.50
CA ALA A 172 -24.56 -12.17 -2.51
C ALA A 172 -24.31 -10.68 -2.20
N GLU A 173 -24.29 -10.31 -0.91
CA GLU A 173 -23.98 -8.95 -0.47
C GLU A 173 -22.48 -8.65 -0.58
N LYS A 174 -21.63 -9.63 -0.27
CA LYS A 174 -20.17 -9.54 -0.35
C LYS A 174 -19.65 -9.48 -1.79
N ALA A 175 -20.30 -10.18 -2.72
CA ALA A 175 -19.81 -10.38 -4.09
C ALA A 175 -19.42 -9.09 -4.83
N PRO A 176 -20.24 -8.02 -4.86
CA PRO A 176 -19.86 -6.81 -5.57
C PRO A 176 -18.57 -6.17 -5.03
N LEU A 177 -18.43 -6.08 -3.70
CA LEU A 177 -17.24 -5.51 -3.06
C LEU A 177 -16.01 -6.39 -3.28
N LEU A 178 -16.17 -7.71 -3.15
CA LEU A 178 -15.10 -8.67 -3.37
C LEU A 178 -14.56 -8.59 -4.79
N TYR A 179 -15.46 -8.54 -5.78
CA TYR A 179 -15.06 -8.51 -7.18
C TYR A 179 -14.28 -7.24 -7.52
N ASP A 180 -14.69 -6.09 -6.97
CA ASP A 180 -13.96 -4.83 -7.16
C ASP A 180 -12.56 -4.89 -6.53
N LEU A 181 -12.43 -5.45 -5.32
CA LEU A 181 -11.14 -5.63 -4.67
C LEU A 181 -10.22 -6.64 -5.39
N VAL A 182 -10.77 -7.75 -5.87
CA VAL A 182 -10.03 -8.72 -6.70
C VAL A 182 -9.58 -8.06 -8.00
N GLN A 183 -10.45 -7.27 -8.63
CA GLN A 183 -10.14 -6.59 -9.88
C GLN A 183 -9.03 -5.54 -9.70
N LEU A 184 -9.02 -4.82 -8.58
CA LEU A 184 -7.92 -3.93 -8.20
C LEU A 184 -6.59 -4.70 -8.07
N GLY A 185 -6.62 -5.88 -7.45
CA GLY A 185 -5.45 -6.75 -7.34
C GLY A 185 -4.92 -7.24 -8.70
N ILE A 186 -5.82 -7.61 -9.62
CA ILE A 186 -5.45 -8.00 -11.00
C ILE A 186 -4.70 -6.86 -11.70
N ASP A 187 -5.18 -5.62 -11.57
CA ASP A 187 -4.57 -4.46 -12.21
C ASP A 187 -3.19 -4.12 -11.68
N ILE A 188 -3.06 -4.03 -10.36
CA ILE A 188 -1.78 -3.72 -9.73
C ILE A 188 -0.76 -4.81 -10.09
N TYR A 189 -1.19 -6.08 -10.14
CA TYR A 189 -0.32 -7.16 -10.57
C TYR A 189 0.11 -7.01 -12.04
N GLY A 190 -0.81 -6.59 -12.92
CA GLY A 190 -0.47 -6.25 -14.31
C GLY A 190 0.59 -5.15 -14.41
N ASN A 191 0.46 -4.09 -13.61
CA ASN A 191 1.45 -3.01 -13.52
C ASN A 191 2.81 -3.55 -13.04
N VAL A 192 2.83 -4.39 -11.99
CA VAL A 192 4.06 -5.00 -11.46
C VAL A 192 4.76 -5.86 -12.52
N LEU A 193 4.01 -6.67 -13.25
CA LEU A 193 4.57 -7.42 -14.39
C LEU A 193 5.16 -6.49 -15.45
N ASP A 194 4.60 -5.27 -15.58
CA ASP A 194 5.08 -4.24 -16.51
C ASP A 194 6.30 -3.45 -16.02
N GLY A 195 6.82 -3.80 -14.84
CA GLY A 195 7.98 -3.16 -14.24
C GLY A 195 7.61 -2.09 -13.21
N ALA A 196 6.36 -2.03 -12.75
CA ALA A 196 5.98 -1.10 -11.70
C ALA A 196 6.75 -1.31 -10.42
N THR A 197 7.16 -0.20 -9.83
CA THR A 197 7.79 -0.15 -8.51
C THR A 197 7.13 0.97 -7.72
N TYR A 198 6.54 0.61 -6.59
CA TYR A 198 5.87 1.50 -5.67
C TYR A 198 6.82 1.73 -4.49
N GLY A 199 7.89 2.48 -4.75
CA GLY A 199 9.00 2.64 -3.81
C GLY A 199 8.63 3.41 -2.53
N PRO A 200 9.55 3.49 -1.56
CA PRO A 200 9.31 4.20 -0.30
C PRO A 200 9.33 5.72 -0.51
N ASP A 201 8.15 6.34 -0.58
CA ASP A 201 7.98 7.79 -0.75
C ASP A 201 7.19 8.41 0.40
N GLY A 202 7.61 8.12 1.63
CA GLY A 202 6.88 8.54 2.82
C GLY A 202 5.48 7.91 2.85
N GLN A 203 4.47 8.60 2.35
CA GLN A 203 3.11 8.09 2.27
C GLN A 203 2.61 7.85 0.84
N GLY A 204 3.29 8.34 -0.21
CA GLY A 204 2.73 8.39 -1.57
C GLY A 204 2.31 7.04 -2.16
N TYR A 205 3.04 5.95 -1.88
CA TYR A 205 2.84 4.65 -2.52
C TYR A 205 2.28 3.55 -1.62
N GLY A 206 1.88 3.87 -0.38
CA GLY A 206 1.33 2.89 0.55
C GLY A 206 0.08 2.17 0.01
N GLY A 207 -0.12 0.92 0.44
CA GLY A 207 -1.35 0.16 0.25
C GLY A 207 -1.43 -0.73 -0.99
N ARG A 208 -0.43 -0.70 -1.87
CA ARG A 208 -0.48 -1.38 -3.16
C ARG A 208 -0.12 -2.86 -3.08
N LYS A 209 0.49 -3.33 -2.00
CA LYS A 209 0.90 -4.73 -1.89
C LYS A 209 -0.27 -5.68 -1.60
N TRP A 210 -1.22 -5.23 -0.79
CA TRP A 210 -2.30 -6.13 -0.34
C TRP A 210 -3.29 -6.55 -1.42
N PRO A 211 -3.82 -5.66 -2.29
CA PRO A 211 -4.80 -6.05 -3.29
C PRO A 211 -4.35 -7.23 -4.21
N PRO A 212 -3.14 -7.23 -4.80
CA PRO A 212 -2.69 -8.37 -5.60
C PRO A 212 -2.51 -9.65 -4.76
N LEU A 213 -2.03 -9.57 -3.51
CA LEU A 213 -1.97 -10.74 -2.63
C LEU A 213 -3.35 -11.30 -2.31
N PHE A 214 -4.31 -10.42 -1.99
CA PHE A 214 -5.71 -10.80 -1.76
C PHE A 214 -6.31 -11.47 -2.99
N ALA A 215 -6.13 -10.88 -4.17
CA ALA A 215 -6.57 -11.48 -5.44
C ALA A 215 -5.91 -12.84 -5.67
N GLY A 216 -4.61 -12.97 -5.40
CA GLY A 216 -3.87 -14.22 -5.50
C GLY A 216 -4.40 -15.32 -4.57
N ILE A 217 -4.80 -14.97 -3.34
CA ILE A 217 -5.45 -15.91 -2.41
C ILE A 217 -6.84 -16.30 -2.95
N MET A 218 -7.64 -15.32 -3.33
CA MET A 218 -9.04 -15.55 -3.75
C MET A 218 -9.16 -16.25 -5.10
N LEU A 219 -8.17 -16.14 -5.98
CA LEU A 219 -8.15 -16.79 -7.31
C LEU A 219 -7.20 -17.98 -7.39
N ASP A 220 -6.53 -18.32 -6.28
CA ASP A 220 -5.46 -19.33 -6.21
C ASP A 220 -4.36 -19.13 -7.27
N HIS A 221 -3.92 -17.88 -7.45
CA HIS A 221 -2.94 -17.53 -8.47
C HIS A 221 -1.52 -17.42 -7.88
N ASP A 222 -0.66 -18.41 -8.17
CA ASP A 222 0.69 -18.52 -7.62
C ASP A 222 1.54 -17.27 -7.85
N GLY A 223 1.52 -16.71 -9.06
CA GLY A 223 2.34 -15.53 -9.39
C GLY A 223 1.98 -14.28 -8.58
N MET A 224 0.71 -14.16 -8.14
CA MET A 224 0.26 -13.07 -7.28
C MET A 224 0.62 -13.34 -5.81
N LYS A 225 0.53 -14.61 -5.37
CA LYS A 225 0.91 -15.05 -4.02
C LYS A 225 2.42 -15.02 -3.76
N SER A 226 3.25 -15.04 -4.82
CA SER A 226 4.71 -15.14 -4.72
C SER A 226 5.45 -13.94 -5.33
N MET A 227 4.88 -12.73 -5.23
CA MET A 227 5.58 -11.53 -5.71
C MET A 227 6.89 -11.32 -4.94
N PRO A 228 7.99 -11.00 -5.63
CA PRO A 228 9.26 -10.75 -4.95
C PRO A 228 9.23 -9.42 -4.20
N ILE A 229 10.11 -9.27 -3.21
CA ILE A 229 10.28 -8.00 -2.48
C ILE A 229 10.88 -6.92 -3.40
N THR A 230 11.84 -7.33 -4.25
CA THR A 230 12.56 -6.44 -5.16
C THR A 230 12.47 -6.91 -6.61
N ASN A 231 12.60 -5.96 -7.54
CA ASN A 231 12.80 -6.27 -8.94
C ASN A 231 14.25 -6.75 -9.22
N SER A 232 14.54 -7.11 -10.48
CA SER A 232 15.87 -7.56 -10.90
C SER A 232 17.00 -6.54 -10.73
N TYR A 233 16.67 -5.26 -10.53
CA TYR A 233 17.62 -4.18 -10.24
C TYR A 233 17.79 -3.91 -8.73
N GLY A 234 17.11 -4.68 -7.88
CA GLY A 234 17.15 -4.52 -6.43
C GLY A 234 16.27 -3.39 -5.89
N HIS A 235 15.39 -2.79 -6.71
CA HIS A 235 14.42 -1.81 -6.22
C HIS A 235 13.23 -2.52 -5.58
N TYR A 236 12.78 -2.03 -4.43
CA TYR A 236 11.55 -2.52 -3.79
C TYR A 236 10.35 -2.36 -4.72
N LEU A 237 9.53 -3.41 -4.79
CA LEU A 237 8.27 -3.37 -5.54
C LEU A 237 7.19 -2.59 -4.80
N PHE A 238 7.20 -2.64 -3.47
CA PHE A 238 6.16 -2.05 -2.62
C PHE A 238 6.74 -1.28 -1.44
N GLN A 239 6.08 -0.20 -1.05
CA GLN A 239 6.51 0.72 -0.01
C GLN A 239 6.51 0.03 1.36
N GLU A 240 5.52 -0.83 1.60
CA GLU A 240 5.33 -1.59 2.83
C GLU A 240 6.53 -2.48 3.17
N ASP A 241 7.28 -2.92 2.14
CA ASP A 241 8.49 -3.76 2.30
C ASP A 241 9.77 -2.95 2.49
N ALA A 242 9.71 -1.67 2.19
CA ALA A 242 10.86 -0.80 2.15
C ALA A 242 10.99 0.01 3.45
N GLN A 243 9.87 0.34 4.08
CA GLN A 243 9.80 1.30 5.18
C GLN A 243 9.88 0.69 6.59
N THR A 244 9.97 -0.63 6.72
CA THR A 244 10.09 -1.34 8.01
C THR A 244 11.35 -2.19 8.05
N TYR A 245 12.00 -2.29 9.21
CA TYR A 245 13.24 -3.06 9.37
C TYR A 245 13.54 -3.42 10.82
N TYR A 246 14.25 -4.53 11.05
CA TYR A 246 14.82 -4.83 12.36
C TYR A 246 16.10 -4.04 12.63
N TYR A 247 16.24 -3.59 13.87
CA TYR A 247 17.36 -2.87 14.42
C TYR A 247 17.77 -3.49 15.75
N ASP A 248 19.08 -3.62 15.97
CA ASP A 248 19.66 -4.08 17.23
C ASP A 248 20.47 -2.93 17.84
N ASP A 249 19.93 -2.36 18.93
CA ASP A 249 20.59 -1.33 19.68
C ASP A 249 21.04 -1.87 21.05
N PRO A 250 22.35 -2.01 21.30
CA PRO A 250 22.86 -2.35 22.62
C PRO A 250 22.62 -1.26 23.68
N ALA A 251 22.12 -0.06 23.34
CA ALA A 251 21.74 1.00 24.28
C ALA A 251 20.24 1.03 24.63
N LEU A 252 19.36 0.40 23.84
CA LEU A 252 17.92 0.26 24.13
C LEU A 252 17.60 -0.99 24.97
N GLN A 253 18.53 -1.34 25.88
CA GLN A 253 18.66 -2.60 26.62
C GLN A 253 17.35 -3.21 27.14
N PRO A 254 17.06 -4.42 26.70
CA PRO A 254 16.17 -5.34 27.38
C PRO A 254 17.01 -6.35 28.15
N LEU A 255 16.49 -6.73 29.32
CA LEU A 255 17.11 -7.64 30.29
C LEU A 255 17.93 -8.73 29.60
N ALA A 256 19.18 -8.81 30.04
CA ALA A 256 20.27 -9.62 29.52
C ALA A 256 19.79 -10.94 28.89
N ASP A 257 20.16 -11.15 27.63
CA ASP A 257 20.79 -12.39 27.23
C ASP A 257 21.59 -12.20 25.93
N ASN A 258 22.73 -12.90 25.89
CA ASN A 258 23.83 -12.71 24.96
C ASN A 258 23.44 -12.89 23.48
N LEU A 259 23.63 -11.86 22.65
CA LEU A 259 23.86 -12.01 21.22
C LEU A 259 25.10 -11.19 20.82
N GLY A 260 25.98 -11.85 20.06
CA GLY A 260 27.36 -11.43 19.80
C GLY A 260 27.52 -10.29 18.79
N ALA A 261 28.70 -9.66 18.87
CA ALA A 261 29.37 -8.72 17.96
C ALA A 261 28.56 -7.91 16.92
N PRO A 262 28.77 -6.57 16.86
CA PRO A 262 28.12 -5.69 15.88
C PRO A 262 28.42 -6.06 14.42
N CYS A 263 27.50 -5.67 13.53
CA CYS A 263 27.44 -5.97 12.09
C CYS A 263 28.61 -5.36 11.28
N ASN A 264 29.81 -5.92 11.46
CA ASN A 264 31.03 -5.34 10.88
C ASN A 264 31.25 -5.67 9.40
N GLN A 265 30.44 -6.54 8.77
CA GLN A 265 30.58 -6.93 7.36
C GLN A 265 29.23 -7.06 6.65
N ALA A 266 29.14 -6.49 5.44
CA ALA A 266 27.98 -6.65 4.57
C ALA A 266 27.84 -8.13 4.17
N GLY A 267 26.72 -8.74 4.50
CA GLY A 267 26.40 -10.13 4.22
C GLY A 267 24.92 -10.28 3.86
N PRO A 268 24.46 -11.46 3.45
CA PRO A 268 23.06 -11.68 3.07
C PRO A 268 22.07 -11.42 4.22
N ASN A 269 22.57 -11.29 5.46
CA ASN A 269 21.79 -11.06 6.66
C ASN A 269 22.06 -9.70 7.32
N CYS A 270 22.82 -8.81 6.66
CA CYS A 270 23.18 -7.51 7.20
C CYS A 270 23.56 -6.49 6.12
N PHE A 271 22.87 -5.34 6.09
CA PHE A 271 23.12 -4.24 5.16
C PHE A 271 22.99 -2.87 5.84
N ARG A 272 23.70 -1.86 5.31
CA ARG A 272 23.88 -0.55 5.94
C ARG A 272 22.92 0.51 5.40
N VAL A 273 22.26 1.26 6.29
CA VAL A 273 21.48 2.47 5.97
C VAL A 273 22.20 3.71 6.47
N ARG A 274 22.24 4.78 5.68
CA ARG A 274 22.86 6.04 6.11
C ARG A 274 21.84 6.89 6.87
N GLY A 275 22.03 7.09 8.17
CA GLY A 275 21.40 8.13 8.99
C GLY A 275 22.25 9.40 9.07
N GLU A 276 21.71 10.46 9.69
CA GLU A 276 22.42 11.74 9.88
C GLU A 276 23.72 11.62 10.68
N LYS A 277 23.82 10.61 11.56
CA LYS A 277 25.00 10.33 12.39
C LYS A 277 25.92 9.23 11.85
N GLY A 278 25.65 8.66 10.66
CA GLY A 278 26.50 7.62 10.07
C GLY A 278 25.71 6.43 9.51
N TRP A 279 26.36 5.28 9.36
CA TRP A 279 25.71 4.04 8.90
C TRP A 279 25.05 3.28 10.06
N ILE A 280 23.88 2.72 9.81
CA ILE A 280 23.04 1.91 10.69
C ILE A 280 23.02 0.50 10.11
N ASP A 281 23.32 -0.51 10.92
CA ASP A 281 23.29 -1.90 10.49
C ASP A 281 21.87 -2.48 10.67
N LYS A 282 21.31 -3.11 9.63
CA LYS A 282 20.01 -3.82 9.68
C LYS A 282 20.21 -5.32 9.89
N LEU A 283 19.31 -5.96 10.65
CA LEU A 283 19.34 -7.40 10.93
C LEU A 283 18.20 -8.16 10.24
N ASN A 284 18.36 -9.48 10.13
CA ASN A 284 17.31 -10.42 9.68
C ASN A 284 16.25 -10.75 10.75
N GLY A 285 16.31 -10.11 11.92
CA GLY A 285 15.38 -10.35 13.04
C GLY A 285 15.84 -11.46 13.99
N GLY A 286 15.38 -11.36 15.25
CA GLY A 286 15.67 -12.29 16.33
C GLY A 286 15.06 -11.87 17.66
N ALA A 287 15.07 -12.80 18.64
CA ALA A 287 14.69 -12.49 20.02
C ALA A 287 15.72 -11.51 20.61
N GLY A 288 15.40 -10.23 20.63
CA GLY A 288 16.44 -9.22 20.83
C GLY A 288 16.19 -7.91 20.10
N ASP A 289 15.53 -8.00 18.95
CA ASP A 289 15.51 -6.88 18.01
C ASP A 289 14.26 -6.01 18.22
N ILE A 290 14.42 -4.72 17.93
CA ILE A 290 13.31 -3.78 17.78
C ILE A 290 13.05 -3.57 16.29
N VAL A 291 11.78 -3.58 15.90
CA VAL A 291 11.38 -3.27 14.52
C VAL A 291 11.08 -1.78 14.40
N LEU A 292 11.71 -1.08 13.47
CA LEU A 292 11.61 0.36 13.29
C LEU A 292 11.00 0.72 11.93
N TRP A 293 10.52 1.96 11.80
CA TRP A 293 10.12 2.53 10.51
C TRP A 293 11.07 3.63 10.02
N SER A 294 11.03 3.83 8.71
CA SER A 294 11.91 4.72 7.95
C SER A 294 11.16 5.28 6.74
N ILE A 295 11.31 6.58 6.49
CA ILE A 295 10.62 7.28 5.38
C ILE A 295 11.09 6.80 4.01
N ARG A 296 12.39 6.49 3.87
CA ARG A 296 13.01 6.00 2.64
C ARG A 296 13.67 4.65 2.93
N GLY A 297 13.10 3.61 2.35
CA GLY A 297 13.65 2.28 2.40
C GLY A 297 15.02 2.15 1.78
N THR A 298 15.58 0.95 1.89
CA THR A 298 17.00 0.78 1.63
C THR A 298 17.34 0.77 0.15
N GLY A 299 18.55 1.20 -0.19
CA GLY A 299 19.08 1.11 -1.56
C GLY A 299 18.88 2.33 -2.46
N LEU A 300 18.19 3.39 -2.03
CA LEU A 300 18.11 4.65 -2.79
C LEU A 300 19.01 5.73 -2.15
N VAL A 301 20.00 6.20 -2.92
CA VAL A 301 21.19 6.97 -2.48
C VAL A 301 20.92 8.48 -2.31
N TRP A 302 19.66 8.91 -2.23
CA TRP A 302 19.32 10.34 -2.23
C TRP A 302 18.90 10.83 -0.83
N ASP A 303 19.84 11.53 -0.18
CA ASP A 303 19.79 12.47 0.95
C ASP A 303 19.10 12.11 2.31
N HIS A 304 19.98 12.03 3.31
CA HIS A 304 19.94 12.49 4.72
C HIS A 304 18.77 12.25 5.69
N VAL A 305 17.55 11.88 5.28
CA VAL A 305 16.38 11.81 6.20
C VAL A 305 15.93 10.36 6.50
N ALA A 306 16.73 9.37 6.09
CA ALA A 306 16.23 8.00 5.92
C ALA A 306 15.77 7.30 7.21
N ALA A 307 16.37 7.54 8.38
CA ALA A 307 15.97 6.84 9.62
C ALA A 307 16.05 7.77 10.82
N HIS A 308 14.94 8.03 11.51
CA HIS A 308 14.91 8.85 12.73
C HIS A 308 14.60 8.03 13.98
N GLU A 309 13.84 6.93 13.86
CA GLU A 309 13.37 6.16 15.02
C GLU A 309 14.46 5.50 15.85
N HIS A 310 15.64 5.25 15.26
CA HIS A 310 16.78 4.69 15.98
C HIS A 310 17.48 5.72 16.88
N LEU A 311 17.12 7.01 16.79
CA LEU A 311 17.71 8.08 17.58
C LEU A 311 16.84 8.39 18.80
N HIS A 312 17.47 8.54 19.97
CA HIS A 312 16.82 9.15 21.12
C HIS A 312 16.39 10.60 20.77
N LEU A 313 15.27 11.08 21.34
CA LEU A 313 14.75 12.43 21.05
C LEU A 313 15.77 13.55 21.33
N SER A 314 16.69 13.34 22.28
CA SER A 314 17.76 14.30 22.56
C SER A 314 18.68 14.55 21.37
N ASP A 315 18.80 13.55 20.49
CA ASP A 315 19.73 13.48 19.38
C ASP A 315 19.17 13.98 18.05
N TRP A 316 17.87 14.29 18.01
CA TRP A 316 17.26 14.93 16.85
C TRP A 316 17.84 16.34 16.67
N HIS A 317 18.01 16.78 15.43
CA HIS A 317 18.55 18.11 15.15
C HIS A 317 17.78 19.19 15.92
N PRO A 318 18.41 20.27 16.43
CA PRO A 318 17.72 21.30 17.23
C PRO A 318 16.53 21.96 16.53
N SER A 319 16.54 22.09 15.20
CA SER A 319 15.37 22.55 14.43
C SER A 319 14.31 21.46 14.24
N GLY A 320 14.70 20.19 14.33
CA GLY A 320 13.86 19.00 14.21
C GLY A 320 13.18 18.78 12.86
N ALA A 321 13.21 19.73 11.93
CA ALA A 321 12.29 19.79 10.78
C ALA A 321 12.20 18.50 9.95
N GLU A 322 13.33 17.83 9.70
CA GLU A 322 13.36 16.59 8.92
C GLU A 322 12.89 15.36 9.71
N GLN A 323 13.28 15.23 10.98
CA GLN A 323 12.81 14.17 11.87
C GLN A 323 11.32 14.34 12.18
N ILE A 324 10.87 15.59 12.30
CA ILE A 324 9.48 16.02 12.46
C ILE A 324 8.67 15.54 11.25
N LYS A 325 9.13 15.87 10.05
CA LYS A 325 8.50 15.41 8.81
C LYS A 325 8.45 13.88 8.72
N SER A 326 9.56 13.19 9.04
CA SER A 326 9.63 11.73 9.02
C SER A 326 8.67 11.08 10.01
N GLU A 327 8.60 11.59 11.25
CA GLU A 327 7.67 11.11 12.27
C GLU A 327 6.20 11.39 11.91
N ALA A 328 5.91 12.50 11.22
CA ALA A 328 4.59 12.76 10.67
C ALA A 328 4.19 11.67 9.66
N TYR A 329 5.05 11.38 8.68
CA TYR A 329 4.80 10.32 7.69
C TYR A 329 4.64 8.95 8.33
N ARG A 330 5.49 8.61 9.31
CA ARG A 330 5.36 7.38 10.09
C ARG A 330 3.94 7.24 10.63
N ARG A 331 3.43 8.27 11.30
CA ARG A 331 2.13 8.25 11.98
C ARG A 331 0.95 8.19 11.03
N THR A 332 1.06 8.77 9.84
CA THR A 332 -0.01 8.69 8.82
C THR A 332 0.01 7.37 8.04
N ASN A 333 1.15 6.69 7.96
CA ASN A 333 1.22 5.34 7.40
C ASN A 333 0.73 4.29 8.41
N SER A 334 1.19 4.40 9.65
CA SER A 334 1.04 3.32 10.63
C SER A 334 -0.41 3.04 11.00
N ASP A 335 -1.22 4.08 11.21
CA ASP A 335 -2.64 3.94 11.58
C ASP A 335 -3.49 3.29 10.48
N THR A 336 -3.07 3.46 9.22
CA THR A 336 -3.77 2.90 8.06
C THR A 336 -3.32 1.50 7.69
N TRP A 337 -2.07 1.14 8.00
CA TRP A 337 -1.55 -0.21 7.79
C TRP A 337 -2.19 -1.26 8.69
N VAL A 338 -2.80 -0.86 9.82
CA VAL A 338 -3.41 -1.80 10.78
C VAL A 338 -4.48 -2.68 10.13
N SER A 339 -5.35 -2.09 9.31
CA SER A 339 -6.44 -2.81 8.65
C SER A 339 -5.91 -3.87 7.67
N VAL A 340 -4.89 -3.51 6.89
CA VAL A 340 -4.22 -4.38 5.92
C VAL A 340 -3.46 -5.51 6.60
N ALA A 341 -2.64 -5.18 7.60
CA ALA A 341 -1.87 -6.17 8.35
C ALA A 341 -2.79 -7.18 9.06
N LEU A 342 -3.89 -6.71 9.65
CA LEU A 342 -4.88 -7.58 10.27
C LEU A 342 -5.58 -8.46 9.23
N ALA A 343 -6.03 -7.90 8.10
CA ALA A 343 -6.67 -8.67 7.04
C ALA A 343 -5.75 -9.76 6.48
N ALA A 344 -4.50 -9.40 6.17
CA ALA A 344 -3.48 -10.34 5.72
C ALA A 344 -3.23 -11.44 6.76
N ARG A 345 -3.13 -11.11 8.05
CA ARG A 345 -2.98 -12.09 9.13
C ARG A 345 -4.17 -13.06 9.20
N LEU A 346 -5.39 -12.55 9.19
CA LEU A 346 -6.62 -13.35 9.32
C LEU A 346 -6.86 -14.27 8.11
N MET A 347 -6.27 -13.95 6.95
CA MET A 347 -6.31 -14.80 5.74
C MET A 347 -5.06 -15.68 5.57
N ASN A 348 -4.21 -15.81 6.59
CA ASN A 348 -2.94 -16.55 6.52
C ASN A 348 -1.98 -16.02 5.43
N GLY A 349 -2.04 -14.73 5.13
CA GLY A 349 -1.24 -14.05 4.11
C GLY A 349 0.15 -13.62 4.56
N ILE A 350 0.50 -13.68 5.86
CA ILE A 350 1.83 -13.28 6.35
C ILE A 350 2.98 -13.99 5.60
N PRO A 351 2.97 -15.33 5.41
CA PRO A 351 4.03 -16.00 4.65
C PRO A 351 4.09 -15.58 3.18
N LEU A 352 2.95 -15.19 2.59
CA LEU A 352 2.86 -14.72 1.20
C LEU A 352 3.39 -13.30 1.05
N TRP A 353 3.27 -12.50 2.11
CA TRP A 353 3.80 -11.15 2.15
C TRP A 353 5.34 -11.16 2.15
N ASN A 354 5.99 -12.16 2.74
CA ASN A 354 7.45 -12.32 2.70
C ASN A 354 8.22 -11.09 3.23
N HIS A 355 7.69 -10.40 4.26
CA HIS A 355 8.35 -9.30 4.96
C HIS A 355 7.76 -9.17 6.36
N ASN A 356 8.37 -9.86 7.34
CA ASN A 356 7.83 -9.98 8.70
C ASN A 356 7.85 -8.65 9.44
N GLU A 357 8.84 -7.81 9.14
CA GLU A 357 9.07 -6.50 9.69
C GLU A 357 7.84 -5.60 9.54
N TYR A 358 7.06 -5.74 8.47
CA TYR A 358 5.81 -5.01 8.30
C TYR A 358 4.80 -5.37 9.41
N PHE A 359 4.58 -6.66 9.66
CA PHE A 359 3.60 -7.12 10.65
C PHE A 359 4.05 -6.86 12.07
N ASP A 360 5.33 -7.09 12.34
CA ASP A 360 5.94 -6.83 13.62
C ASP A 360 5.92 -5.33 13.95
N TYR A 361 6.16 -4.48 12.95
CA TYR A 361 6.05 -3.04 13.10
C TYR A 361 4.63 -2.62 13.45
N VAL A 362 3.62 -3.15 12.75
CA VAL A 362 2.21 -2.85 13.02
C VAL A 362 1.79 -3.35 14.41
N ASP A 363 2.28 -4.53 14.83
CA ASP A 363 2.06 -5.00 16.20
C ASP A 363 2.66 -4.02 17.21
N ARG A 364 3.91 -3.57 17.01
CA ARG A 364 4.53 -2.57 17.88
C ARG A 364 3.72 -1.27 17.91
N TRP A 365 3.30 -0.75 16.75
CA TRP A 365 2.45 0.43 16.66
C TRP A 365 1.16 0.30 17.48
N MET A 366 0.54 -0.88 17.49
CA MET A 366 -0.72 -1.11 18.20
C MET A 366 -0.56 -1.32 19.72
N LEU A 367 0.65 -1.62 20.20
CA LEU A 367 0.88 -2.07 21.58
C LEU A 367 1.75 -1.12 22.40
N GLN A 368 2.64 -0.39 21.73
CA GLN A 368 3.61 0.47 22.38
C GLN A 368 2.93 1.76 22.88
N ASP A 369 3.05 2.01 24.19
CA ASP A 369 2.64 3.30 24.76
C ASP A 369 3.71 4.36 24.46
N THR A 370 3.36 5.34 23.64
CA THR A 370 4.24 6.48 23.34
C THR A 370 3.68 7.82 23.77
N GLY A 371 2.75 7.82 24.73
CA GLY A 371 2.34 9.06 25.41
C GLY A 371 3.55 9.89 25.85
N PRO A 372 4.52 9.32 26.60
CA PRO A 372 5.70 10.05 27.05
C PRO A 372 6.58 10.60 25.90
N ALA A 373 6.80 9.81 24.84
CA ALA A 373 7.59 10.24 23.68
C ALA A 373 6.88 11.37 22.90
N THR A 374 5.56 11.28 22.74
CA THR A 374 4.75 12.29 22.06
C THR A 374 4.75 13.61 22.83
N ASP A 375 4.63 13.55 24.17
CA ASP A 375 4.71 14.73 25.02
C ASP A 375 6.08 15.41 24.94
N LEU A 376 7.16 14.62 24.93
CA LEU A 376 8.52 15.14 24.76
C LEU A 376 8.73 15.80 23.38
N ILE A 377 8.17 15.23 22.31
CA ILE A 377 8.21 15.82 20.97
C ILE A 377 7.50 17.18 20.97
N ARG A 378 6.28 17.28 21.51
CA ARG A 378 5.53 18.55 21.60
C ARG A 378 6.25 19.61 22.43
N GLN A 379 6.88 19.20 23.53
CA GLN A 379 7.66 20.10 24.38
C GLN A 379 8.89 20.65 23.66
N ARG A 380 9.56 19.81 22.85
CA ARG A 380 10.81 20.18 22.16
C ARG A 380 10.56 20.92 20.84
N PHE A 381 9.46 20.61 20.16
CA PHE A 381 9.21 21.06 18.80
C PHE A 381 7.78 21.60 18.65
N SER A 382 7.66 22.93 18.54
CA SER A 382 6.36 23.60 18.40
C SER A 382 5.62 23.29 17.08
N GLN A 383 6.27 22.60 16.13
CA GLN A 383 5.69 22.17 14.84
C GLN A 383 5.00 20.80 14.93
N ALA A 384 5.02 20.15 16.10
CA ALA A 384 4.48 18.81 16.29
C ALA A 384 2.98 18.76 16.63
N ASP A 385 2.34 19.91 16.84
CA ASP A 385 0.92 19.98 17.25
C ASP A 385 -0.06 19.53 16.12
N ASP A 386 0.43 19.40 14.88
CA ASP A 386 -0.39 19.08 13.70
C ASP A 386 -0.46 17.57 13.36
N TRP A 387 0.19 16.68 14.10
CA TRP A 387 0.17 15.24 13.79
C TRP A 387 -0.93 14.52 14.55
N VAL A 388 -1.98 14.20 13.82
CA VAL A 388 -3.29 13.83 14.35
C VAL A 388 -3.32 12.44 15.02
N ASN A 389 -2.29 11.60 14.82
CA ASN A 389 -2.34 10.20 15.21
C ASN A 389 -1.32 9.80 16.31
N THR A 390 -1.83 9.20 17.38
CA THR A 390 -1.06 8.54 18.44
C THR A 390 -0.90 7.05 18.14
N GLN A 391 0.16 6.42 18.66
CA GLN A 391 0.29 4.95 18.57
C GLN A 391 -0.92 4.27 19.23
N GLY A 392 -1.30 3.11 18.72
CA GLY A 392 -2.57 2.46 19.03
C GLY A 392 -3.78 3.00 18.25
N ASN A 393 -3.65 4.11 17.51
CA ASN A 393 -4.73 4.58 16.65
C ASN A 393 -4.85 3.72 15.39
N THR A 394 -6.10 3.58 14.93
CA THR A 394 -6.45 2.95 13.66
C THR A 394 -7.35 3.88 12.86
N ALA A 395 -7.21 3.86 11.55
CA ALA A 395 -8.14 4.50 10.63
C ALA A 395 -8.90 3.41 9.84
N PRO A 396 -10.22 3.24 10.04
CA PRO A 396 -11.12 3.87 11.04
C PRO A 396 -11.08 3.20 12.43
N ALA A 397 -11.70 3.82 13.44
CA ALA A 397 -11.64 3.39 14.84
C ALA A 397 -12.19 1.97 15.11
N TRP A 398 -13.17 1.49 14.33
CA TRP A 398 -13.72 0.14 14.50
C TRP A 398 -12.70 -0.96 14.16
N VAL A 399 -11.64 -0.63 13.40
CA VAL A 399 -10.53 -1.56 13.13
C VAL A 399 -9.77 -1.90 14.42
N ALA A 400 -9.65 -0.97 15.37
CA ALA A 400 -9.08 -1.27 16.69
C ALA A 400 -9.90 -2.33 17.43
N GLU A 401 -11.23 -2.29 17.32
CA GLU A 401 -12.11 -3.31 17.91
C GLU A 401 -11.92 -4.68 17.25
N MET A 402 -11.77 -4.73 15.92
CA MET A 402 -11.42 -5.97 15.21
C MET A 402 -10.05 -6.49 15.63
N TRP A 403 -9.07 -5.61 15.76
CA TRP A 403 -7.72 -5.95 16.20
C TRP A 403 -7.75 -6.59 17.58
N ASN A 404 -8.40 -5.93 18.54
CA ASN A 404 -8.53 -6.42 19.92
C ASN A 404 -9.26 -7.77 19.99
N ALA A 405 -10.29 -7.97 19.15
CA ALA A 405 -11.08 -9.19 19.16
C ALA A 405 -10.37 -10.39 18.48
N TYR A 406 -9.67 -10.15 17.36
CA TYR A 406 -9.29 -11.23 16.44
C TYR A 406 -7.80 -11.34 16.10
N ARG A 407 -6.95 -10.37 16.48
CA ARG A 407 -5.51 -10.44 16.16
C ARG A 407 -4.81 -11.65 16.81
N GLY A 408 -5.33 -12.14 17.94
CA GLY A 408 -4.75 -13.28 18.68
C GLY A 408 -3.47 -12.91 19.47
N PRO A 409 -2.85 -13.88 20.14
CA PRO A 409 -1.73 -13.63 21.06
C PRO A 409 -0.47 -13.13 20.35
N ILE A 410 0.16 -12.10 20.92
CA ILE A 410 1.42 -11.51 20.45
C ILE A 410 2.57 -12.32 21.06
N ILE A 411 3.54 -12.73 20.25
CA ILE A 411 4.87 -13.09 20.73
C ILE A 411 5.66 -11.78 20.67
N PRO A 412 5.91 -11.09 21.79
CA PRO A 412 6.49 -9.76 21.73
C PRO A 412 7.91 -9.84 21.15
N LEU A 413 8.19 -9.06 20.11
CA LEU A 413 9.51 -8.46 19.97
C LEU A 413 9.67 -7.38 21.04
N ARG A 414 10.90 -7.01 21.39
CA ARG A 414 11.15 -6.09 22.51
C ARG A 414 10.36 -4.80 22.33
N SER A 415 9.54 -4.46 23.32
CA SER A 415 9.04 -3.10 23.52
C SER A 415 10.21 -2.25 24.00
N ASP A 416 10.31 -1.03 23.47
CA ASP A 416 11.33 -0.03 23.81
C ASP A 416 11.34 0.39 25.28
#